data_AF-A0A0L0LDT5-F1
#
_entry.id   AF-A0A0L0LDT5-F1
#
_cell.length_a   1.000
_cell.length_b   1.000
_cell.length_c   1.000
_cell.angle_alpha   90.00
_cell.angle_beta   90.00
_cell.angle_gamma   90.00
#
_symmetry.space_group_name_H-M   'P 1'
#
loop_
_entity.id
_entity.type
_entity.pdbx_description
1 polymer ?
#
loop_
_entity_poly.entity_id
_entity_poly.type
_entity_poly.pdbx_seq_one_letter_code
_entity_poly.pdbx_strand_id
1 'polypeptide(L)'
;MNFFKGKKQSILYLVLSLLVLGISYYVNINMRDRLLTIALSKSVFWLAIPIMFFSLFSFFIRYSTFKSWSKFTLFYIVISILIVLISPNSTHGMDIYPATKENMTIVLASIYSVVSIILIIYKSFKKESSI
;
A
#
# COMPACT_ATOMS: atom_id res chain seq x y z
N MET A 1 -2.57 -2.07 -27.67
CA MET A 1 -3.62 -1.12 -27.24
C MET A 1 -3.81 -0.99 -25.70
N ASN A 2 -3.43 -1.97 -24.87
CA ASN A 2 -3.58 -1.89 -23.39
C ASN A 2 -2.53 -1.04 -22.63
N PHE A 3 -1.46 -0.59 -23.29
CA PHE A 3 -0.38 0.18 -22.65
C PHE A 3 -0.82 1.60 -22.23
N PHE A 4 -1.64 2.27 -23.05
CA PHE A 4 -2.15 3.61 -22.77
C PHE A 4 -3.20 3.63 -21.65
N LYS A 5 -3.95 2.53 -21.46
CA LYS A 5 -4.98 2.43 -20.43
C LYS A 5 -4.39 2.41 -19.02
N GLY A 6 -3.24 1.74 -18.84
CA GLY A 6 -2.52 1.72 -17.56
C GLY A 6 -1.97 3.09 -17.16
N LYS A 7 -1.31 3.80 -18.10
CA LYS A 7 -0.78 5.14 -17.81
C LYS A 7 -1.87 6.17 -17.48
N LYS A 8 -3.02 6.13 -18.17
CA LYS A 8 -4.15 7.01 -17.86
C LYS A 8 -4.70 6.79 -16.45
N GLN A 9 -4.74 5.54 -15.99
CA GLN A 9 -5.16 5.20 -14.63
C GLN A 9 -4.17 5.71 -13.58
N SER A 10 -2.86 5.54 -13.80
CA SER A 10 -1.83 6.09 -12.90
C SER A 10 -1.92 7.62 -12.80
N ILE A 11 -2.09 8.34 -13.92
CA ILE A 11 -2.29 9.80 -13.89
C ILE A 11 -3.51 10.16 -13.04
N LEU A 12 -4.63 9.47 -13.23
CA LEU A 12 -5.85 9.72 -12.47
C LEU A 12 -5.62 9.51 -10.97
N TYR A 13 -4.96 8.41 -10.56
CA TYR A 13 -4.65 8.17 -9.15
C TYR A 13 -3.68 9.20 -8.58
N LEU A 14 -2.71 9.65 -9.36
CA LEU A 14 -1.77 10.69 -8.94
C LEU A 14 -2.50 12.00 -8.67
N VAL A 15 -3.32 12.47 -9.62
CA VAL A 15 -4.12 13.68 -9.47
C VAL A 15 -5.07 13.56 -8.29
N LEU A 16 -5.77 12.42 -8.14
CA LEU A 16 -6.67 12.18 -7.02
C LEU A 16 -5.90 12.24 -5.68
N SER A 17 -4.74 11.59 -5.59
CA SER A 17 -3.92 11.60 -4.36
C SER A 17 -3.44 13.00 -3.99
N LEU A 18 -3.03 13.82 -4.98
CA LEU A 18 -2.63 15.21 -4.75
C LEU A 18 -3.80 16.07 -4.27
N LEU A 19 -4.99 15.88 -4.84
CA LEU A 19 -6.20 16.57 -4.38
C LEU A 19 -6.54 16.18 -2.94
N VAL A 20 -6.49 14.89 -2.60
CA VAL A 20 -6.76 14.40 -1.25
C VAL A 20 -5.75 14.96 -0.24
N LEU A 21 -4.46 15.02 -0.59
CA LEU A 21 -3.42 15.63 0.24
C LEU A 21 -3.68 17.13 0.44
N GLY A 22 -4.00 17.86 -0.63
CA GLY A 22 -4.30 19.28 -0.58
C GLY A 22 -5.53 19.61 0.28
N ILE A 23 -6.62 18.86 0.09
CA ILE A 23 -7.84 19.01 0.89
C ILE A 23 -7.56 18.69 2.35
N SER A 24 -6.87 17.58 2.62
CA SER A 24 -6.55 17.19 4.00
C SER A 24 -5.68 18.25 4.70
N TYR A 25 -4.67 18.78 4.01
CA TYR A 25 -3.82 19.86 4.52
C TYR A 25 -4.62 21.14 4.80
N TYR A 26 -5.47 21.55 3.85
CA TYR A 26 -6.33 22.73 3.99
C TYR A 26 -7.30 22.59 5.18
N VAL A 27 -7.92 21.42 5.33
CA VAL A 27 -8.83 21.13 6.45
C VAL A 27 -8.08 21.15 7.77
N ASN A 28 -6.87 20.59 7.84
CA ASN A 28 -6.06 20.59 9.05
C ASN A 28 -5.71 22.00 9.53
N ILE A 29 -5.40 22.91 8.60
CA ILE A 29 -5.09 24.31 8.93
C ILE A 29 -6.33 25.08 9.40
N ASN A 30 -7.45 24.96 8.70
CA ASN A 30 -8.62 25.81 8.93
C ASN A 30 -9.58 25.30 10.01
N MET A 31 -9.57 24.00 10.30
CA MET A 31 -10.51 23.36 11.25
C MET A 31 -9.80 22.93 12.55
N ARG A 32 -8.81 23.73 12.99
CA ARG A 32 -7.95 23.41 14.15
C ARG A 32 -8.70 23.27 15.47
N ASP A 33 -9.91 23.80 15.56
CA ASP A 33 -10.74 23.75 16.77
C ASP A 33 -11.61 22.48 16.85
N ARG A 34 -11.67 21.68 15.77
CA ARG A 34 -12.48 20.44 15.71
C ARG A 34 -11.60 19.20 15.75
N LEU A 35 -11.41 18.64 16.96
CA LEU A 35 -10.57 17.46 17.20
C LEU A 35 -10.85 16.28 16.25
N LEU A 36 -12.13 15.94 16.04
CA LEU A 36 -12.52 14.82 15.17
C LEU A 36 -12.13 15.07 13.70
N THR A 37 -12.33 16.30 13.22
CA THR A 37 -11.98 16.70 11.85
C THR A 37 -10.47 16.65 11.61
N ILE A 38 -9.66 17.01 12.60
CA ILE A 38 -8.20 16.95 12.54
C ILE A 38 -7.72 15.49 12.54
N ALA A 39 -8.30 14.64 13.39
CA ALA A 39 -7.94 13.22 13.44
C ALA A 39 -8.22 12.52 12.11
N LEU A 40 -9.39 12.79 11.50
CA LEU A 40 -9.74 12.24 10.19
C LEU A 40 -8.83 12.79 9.09
N SER A 41 -8.58 14.11 9.04
CA SER A 41 -7.72 14.69 8.01
C SER A 41 -6.31 14.13 8.09
N LYS A 42 -5.74 14.04 9.30
CA LYS A 42 -4.41 13.46 9.52
C LYS A 42 -4.33 12.00 9.05
N SER A 43 -5.32 11.17 9.38
CA SER A 43 -5.38 9.78 8.92
C SER A 43 -5.46 9.67 7.40
N VAL A 44 -6.32 10.46 6.77
CA VAL A 44 -6.46 10.51 5.30
C VAL A 44 -5.17 10.99 4.63
N PHE A 45 -4.47 11.96 5.23
CA PHE A 45 -3.19 12.47 4.74
C PHE A 45 -2.14 11.36 4.68
N TRP A 46 -1.96 10.65 5.80
CA TRP A 46 -0.99 9.55 5.89
C TRP A 46 -1.33 8.37 4.98
N LEU A 47 -2.62 8.14 4.70
CA LEU A 47 -3.07 7.12 3.75
C LEU A 47 -2.81 7.53 2.30
N ALA A 48 -2.95 8.82 1.97
CA ALA A 48 -2.79 9.31 0.60
C ALA A 48 -1.32 9.32 0.12
N ILE A 49 -0.36 9.49 1.02
CA ILE A 49 1.08 9.48 0.70
C ILE A 49 1.53 8.20 -0.02
N PRO A 50 1.35 6.98 0.54
CA PRO A 50 1.78 5.76 -0.12
C PRO A 50 1.05 5.52 -1.44
N ILE A 51 -0.21 5.94 -1.57
CA ILE A 51 -0.96 5.88 -2.84
C ILE A 51 -0.30 6.75 -3.90
N MET A 52 0.12 7.97 -3.54
CA MET A 52 0.81 8.88 -4.45
C MET A 52 2.12 8.26 -4.95
N PHE A 53 2.97 7.78 -4.03
CA PHE A 53 4.24 7.14 -4.38
C PHE A 53 4.04 5.88 -5.23
N PHE A 54 3.05 5.06 -4.87
CA PHE A 54 2.72 3.87 -5.63
C PHE A 54 2.24 4.20 -7.05
N SER A 55 1.41 5.23 -7.19
CA SER A 55 0.97 5.73 -8.48
C SER A 55 2.17 6.18 -9.33
N LEU A 56 3.10 6.92 -8.74
CA LEU A 56 4.32 7.38 -9.40
C LEU A 56 5.20 6.20 -9.84
N PHE A 57 5.40 5.21 -8.96
CA PHE A 57 6.17 4.01 -9.26
C PHE A 57 5.52 3.16 -10.37
N SER A 58 4.19 3.11 -10.41
CA SER A 58 3.44 2.34 -11.42
C SER A 58 3.68 2.81 -12.86
N PHE A 59 4.11 4.07 -13.07
CA PHE A 59 4.48 4.57 -14.40
C PHE A 59 5.71 3.90 -14.99
N PHE A 60 6.66 3.50 -14.13
CA PHE A 60 7.92 2.88 -14.55
C PHE A 60 7.78 1.37 -14.74
N ILE A 61 6.73 0.76 -14.21
CA ILE A 61 6.52 -0.69 -14.28
C ILE A 61 5.78 -1.07 -15.57
N ARG A 62 6.28 -2.10 -16.27
CA ARG A 62 5.57 -2.69 -17.41
C ARG A 62 4.26 -3.36 -16.96
N TYR A 63 3.20 -3.19 -17.75
CA TYR A 63 1.85 -3.72 -17.45
C TYR A 63 1.82 -5.22 -17.09
N SER A 64 2.65 -6.06 -17.72
CA SER A 64 2.71 -7.50 -17.41
C SER A 64 3.26 -7.80 -16.01
N THR A 65 4.23 -7.01 -15.55
CA THR A 65 4.81 -7.12 -14.21
C THR A 65 3.78 -6.65 -13.18
N PHE A 66 3.15 -5.49 -13.42
CA PHE A 66 2.08 -4.96 -12.59
C PHE A 66 0.90 -5.94 -12.45
N LYS A 67 0.43 -6.54 -13.56
CA LYS A 67 -0.67 -7.53 -13.52
C LYS A 67 -0.31 -8.77 -12.69
N SER A 68 0.95 -9.22 -12.75
CA SER A 68 1.41 -10.38 -11.97
C SER A 68 1.51 -10.03 -10.48
N TRP A 69 2.12 -8.89 -10.18
CA TRP A 69 2.23 -8.37 -8.82
C TRP A 69 0.85 -8.13 -8.20
N SER A 70 -0.09 -7.51 -8.93
CA SER A 70 -1.45 -7.23 -8.44
C SER A 70 -2.24 -8.49 -8.07
N LYS A 71 -2.10 -9.59 -8.85
CA LYS A 71 -2.71 -10.88 -8.50
C LYS A 71 -2.13 -11.44 -7.20
N PHE A 72 -0.80 -11.38 -7.05
CA PHE A 72 -0.13 -11.79 -5.81
C PHE A 72 -0.60 -10.95 -4.63
N THR A 73 -0.62 -9.62 -4.76
CA THR A 73 -1.10 -8.69 -3.73
C THR A 73 -2.52 -9.01 -3.29
N LEU A 74 -3.44 -9.25 -4.23
CA LEU A 74 -4.83 -9.53 -3.91
C LEU A 74 -4.96 -10.82 -3.09
N PHE A 75 -4.26 -11.88 -3.51
CA PHE A 75 -4.22 -13.14 -2.77
C PHE A 75 -3.56 -13.00 -1.39
N TYR A 76 -2.44 -12.29 -1.32
CA TYR A 76 -1.68 -12.07 -0.09
C TYR A 76 -2.48 -11.27 0.94
N ILE A 77 -3.22 -10.24 0.50
CA ILE A 77 -4.08 -9.44 1.38
C ILE A 77 -5.16 -10.33 2.02
N VAL A 78 -5.82 -11.18 1.24
CA VAL A 78 -6.86 -12.08 1.77
C VAL A 78 -6.28 -13.00 2.85
N ILE A 79 -5.13 -13.60 2.57
CA ILE A 79 -4.44 -14.46 3.56
C ILE A 79 -4.02 -13.67 4.80
N SER A 80 -3.47 -12.46 4.61
CA SER A 80 -3.02 -11.62 5.72
C SER A 80 -4.18 -11.25 6.63
N ILE A 81 -5.34 -10.91 6.08
CA ILE A 81 -6.56 -10.61 6.85
C ILE A 81 -6.97 -11.83 7.66
N LEU A 82 -6.98 -13.03 7.07
CA LEU A 82 -7.34 -14.26 7.79
C LEU A 82 -6.37 -14.54 8.95
N ILE A 83 -5.07 -14.37 8.74
CA ILE A 83 -4.05 -14.58 9.78
C ILE A 83 -4.23 -13.57 10.92
N VAL A 84 -4.42 -12.28 10.60
CA VAL A 84 -4.61 -11.23 11.61
C VAL A 84 -5.92 -11.41 12.38
N LEU A 85 -6.98 -11.91 11.74
CA LEU A 85 -8.27 -12.18 12.40
C LEU A 85 -8.16 -13.27 13.46
N ILE A 86 -7.35 -14.30 13.21
CA ILE A 86 -7.16 -15.44 14.13
C ILE A 86 -6.13 -15.11 15.22
N SER A 87 -5.29 -14.10 15.02
CA SER A 87 -4.27 -13.68 15.99
C SER A 87 -4.90 -13.04 17.25
N PRO A 88 -4.36 -13.31 18.45
CA PRO A 88 -4.85 -12.75 19.70
C PRO A 88 -4.59 -11.23 19.83
N ASN A 89 -5.46 -10.52 20.56
CA ASN A 89 -5.29 -9.08 20.82
C ASN A 89 -4.19 -8.78 21.83
N SER A 90 -3.92 -9.69 22.77
CA SER A 90 -2.96 -9.50 23.86
C SER A 90 -2.44 -10.86 24.31
N THR A 91 -1.17 -10.92 24.71
CA THR A 91 -0.53 -12.08 25.34
C THR A 91 -0.21 -11.78 26.80
N HIS A 92 0.02 -12.82 27.59
CA HIS A 92 0.55 -12.66 28.93
C HIS A 92 2.02 -12.23 28.84
N GLY A 93 2.43 -11.25 29.65
CA GLY A 93 3.66 -10.45 29.48
C GLY A 93 5.02 -11.17 29.59
N MET A 94 5.08 -12.50 29.39
CA MET A 94 6.30 -13.30 29.39
C MET A 94 6.78 -13.71 27.99
N ASP A 95 6.06 -13.36 26.91
CA ASP A 95 6.51 -13.67 25.55
C ASP A 95 7.46 -12.58 25.00
N ILE A 96 8.70 -12.98 24.69
CA ILE A 96 9.74 -12.09 24.09
C ILE A 96 9.32 -11.60 22.68
N TYR A 97 8.45 -12.35 22.00
CA TYR A 97 7.83 -11.94 20.74
C TYR A 97 6.35 -12.33 20.73
N PRO A 98 5.48 -11.48 21.28
CA PRO A 98 4.08 -11.83 21.41
C PRO A 98 3.43 -11.90 20.02
N ALA A 99 2.70 -12.98 19.77
CA ALA A 99 1.96 -13.22 18.53
C ALA A 99 0.67 -12.38 18.46
N THR A 100 0.74 -11.12 18.86
CA THR A 100 -0.39 -10.18 18.86
C THR A 100 -0.72 -9.72 17.45
N LYS A 101 -1.94 -9.25 17.25
CA LYS A 101 -2.40 -8.71 15.96
C LYS A 101 -1.46 -7.65 15.40
N GLU A 102 -0.94 -6.77 16.26
CA GLU A 102 -0.02 -5.71 15.88
C GLU A 102 1.29 -6.30 15.31
N ASN A 103 1.94 -7.18 16.06
CA ASN A 103 3.16 -7.85 15.62
C ASN A 103 2.95 -8.67 14.35
N MET A 104 1.83 -9.40 14.26
CA MET A 104 1.50 -10.18 13.06
C MET A 104 1.32 -9.29 11.83
N THR A 105 0.69 -8.13 12.00
CA THR A 105 0.54 -7.16 10.90
C THR A 105 1.90 -6.63 10.43
N ILE A 106 2.82 -6.36 11.36
CA ILE A 106 4.19 -5.90 11.04
C ILE A 106 4.98 -7.01 10.31
N VAL A 107 4.91 -8.24 10.80
CA VAL A 107 5.60 -9.40 10.19
C VAL A 107 5.06 -9.66 8.78
N LEU A 108 3.74 -9.67 8.59
CA LEU A 108 3.12 -9.84 7.29
C LEU A 108 3.48 -8.69 6.34
N ALA A 109 3.47 -7.45 6.80
CA ALA A 109 3.90 -6.30 5.99
C ALA A 109 5.37 -6.42 5.55
N SER A 110 6.24 -6.91 6.43
CA SER A 110 7.66 -7.13 6.13
C SER A 110 7.84 -8.23 5.08
N ILE A 111 7.17 -9.37 5.24
CA ILE A 111 7.20 -10.47 4.26
C ILE A 111 6.66 -10.00 2.91
N TYR A 112 5.53 -9.28 2.91
CA TYR A 112 4.94 -8.71 1.70
C TYR A 112 5.90 -7.79 0.96
N SER A 113 6.60 -6.91 1.68
CA SER A 113 7.57 -5.97 1.10
C SER A 113 8.71 -6.71 0.40
N VAL A 114 9.32 -7.67 1.08
CA VAL A 114 10.44 -8.47 0.53
C VAL A 114 10.00 -9.24 -0.71
N VAL A 115 8.89 -9.98 -0.63
CA VAL A 115 8.40 -10.78 -1.76
C VAL A 115 7.98 -9.89 -2.93
N SER A 116 7.35 -8.75 -2.66
CA SER A 116 6.96 -7.79 -3.70
C SER A 116 8.17 -7.26 -4.47
N ILE A 117 9.22 -6.86 -3.76
CA ILE A 117 10.45 -6.35 -4.37
C ILE A 117 11.09 -7.43 -5.25
N ILE A 118 11.24 -8.65 -4.73
CA ILE A 118 11.81 -9.78 -5.47
C ILE A 118 11.01 -10.05 -6.75
N LEU A 119 9.69 -10.06 -6.67
CA LEU A 119 8.81 -10.34 -7.81
C LEU A 119 8.90 -9.25 -8.88
N ILE A 120 8.93 -7.98 -8.47
CA ILE A 120 9.08 -6.84 -9.38
C ILE A 120 10.44 -6.89 -10.08
N ILE A 121 11.53 -7.14 -9.35
CA ILE A 121 12.88 -7.23 -9.90
C ILE A 121 12.99 -8.40 -10.89
N TYR A 122 12.64 -9.62 -10.45
CA TYR A 122 12.76 -10.84 -11.25
C TYR A 122 11.98 -10.75 -12.57
N LYS A 123 10.73 -10.26 -12.52
CA LYS A 123 9.90 -10.11 -13.72
C LYS A 123 10.34 -8.96 -14.61
N SER A 124 11.01 -7.95 -14.07
CA SER A 124 11.56 -6.86 -14.87
C SER A 124 12.76 -7.35 -15.69
N PHE A 125 13.66 -8.16 -15.11
CA PHE A 125 14.84 -8.68 -15.81
C PHE A 125 14.58 -9.86 -16.76
N LYS A 126 13.78 -10.86 -16.36
CA LYS A 126 13.60 -12.09 -17.15
C LYS A 126 12.98 -11.88 -18.54
N LYS A 127 12.30 -10.75 -18.76
CA LYS A 127 11.63 -10.45 -20.03
C LYS A 127 12.48 -9.60 -20.98
N GLU A 128 13.68 -9.21 -20.54
CA GLU A 128 14.69 -8.58 -21.39
C GLU A 128 15.49 -9.65 -22.16
N SER A 129 15.59 -10.87 -21.63
CA SER A 129 16.32 -11.99 -22.23
C SER A 129 15.47 -12.88 -23.17
N SER A 130 14.27 -12.45 -23.54
CA SER A 130 13.36 -13.18 -24.44
C SER A 130 12.91 -12.32 -25.63
N ILE A 131 13.83 -11.47 -26.11
CA ILE A 131 13.75 -10.78 -27.40
C ILE A 131 14.86 -11.38 -28.26
#